data_AF-A0A7S4DL48-F1
#
_entry.id   AF-A0A7S4DL48-F1
#
_cell.length_a   1.000
_cell.length_b   1.000
_cell.length_c   1.000
_cell.angle_alpha   90.00
_cell.angle_beta   90.00
_cell.angle_gamma   90.00
#
_symmetry.space_group_name_H-M   'P 1'
#
loop_
_entity.id
_entity.type
_entity.pdbx_description
1 polymer ?
#
loop_
_entity_poly.entity_id
_entity_poly.type
_entity_poly.pdbx_seq_one_letter_code
_entity_poly.pdbx_strand_id
1 'polypeptide(L)'
;MNEEESSEFRNKGDQISTMEILRDRKMMFNLLGTGGCWMIYDIVYYGTSLFSPTIVGKIFGSGDNLVKQCWQNIVVQSAGIPALVCGIYVQQRFGTRNLQIAGFLAIAAAFFVLGLLFDPLKDSPGPLFFFYIVLMFMLNWGPNITTFILPAEVYPPKVRSTMNGISAALGKVGAIIGTFIYQPIYDEHGIPVLMVVAGCISLIGAALSFWTIKPSKEHTGEDDTREYNTVSVEDNTDEVGHLRRVVNDQ
;
A
#
# COMPACT_ATOMS: atom_id res chain seq x y z
N MET A 1 -35.98 -31.99 -10.71
CA MET A 1 -35.13 -30.82 -10.41
C MET A 1 -34.52 -30.41 -11.73
N ASN A 2 -35.09 -29.39 -12.37
CA ASN A 2 -34.80 -29.09 -13.77
C ASN A 2 -33.45 -28.36 -13.90
N GLU A 3 -32.70 -28.62 -14.96
CA GLU A 3 -31.39 -27.99 -15.22
C GLU A 3 -31.49 -26.46 -15.27
N GLU A 4 -32.62 -25.91 -15.72
CA GLU A 4 -32.89 -24.46 -15.71
C GLU A 4 -32.98 -23.88 -14.29
N GLU A 5 -33.59 -24.61 -13.35
CA GLU A 5 -33.70 -24.21 -11.94
C GLU A 5 -32.30 -24.20 -11.29
N SER A 6 -31.46 -25.20 -11.61
CA SER A 6 -30.06 -25.24 -11.16
C SER A 6 -29.19 -24.12 -11.74
N SER A 7 -29.56 -23.63 -12.93
CA SER A 7 -28.89 -22.50 -13.60
C SER A 7 -29.32 -21.15 -13.04
N GLU A 8 -30.59 -21.02 -12.63
CA GLU A 8 -31.14 -19.83 -11.98
C GLU A 8 -30.62 -19.69 -10.53
N PHE A 9 -30.50 -20.81 -9.80
CA PHE A 9 -29.83 -20.85 -8.49
C PHE A 9 -28.30 -20.62 -8.59
N ARG A 10 -27.66 -20.94 -9.73
CA ARG A 10 -26.25 -20.58 -9.99
C ARG A 10 -26.07 -19.11 -10.38
N ASN A 11 -27.12 -18.44 -10.87
CA ASN A 11 -27.08 -17.05 -11.31
C ASN A 11 -27.51 -16.05 -10.22
N LYS A 12 -28.14 -16.55 -9.14
CA LYS A 12 -28.44 -15.82 -7.89
C LYS A 12 -27.42 -16.10 -6.77
N GLY A 13 -26.16 -16.36 -7.11
CA GLY A 13 -25.09 -16.28 -6.13
C GLY A 13 -24.86 -14.81 -5.77
N ASP A 14 -25.58 -14.32 -4.77
CA ASP A 14 -25.56 -12.96 -4.20
C ASP A 14 -24.47 -12.06 -4.79
N GLN A 15 -24.86 -11.18 -5.73
CA GLN A 15 -24.06 -9.98 -5.97
C GLN A 15 -24.16 -9.14 -4.71
N ILE A 16 -23.35 -9.46 -3.70
CA ILE A 16 -23.23 -8.66 -2.49
C ILE A 16 -22.90 -7.24 -2.97
N SER A 17 -23.84 -6.33 -2.76
CA SER A 17 -23.74 -4.97 -3.26
C SER A 17 -22.48 -4.34 -2.68
N THR A 18 -21.60 -3.81 -3.55
CA THR A 18 -20.35 -3.16 -3.11
C THR A 18 -20.63 -2.03 -2.11
N MET A 19 -21.79 -1.38 -2.25
CA MET A 19 -22.23 -0.31 -1.35
C MET A 19 -22.58 -0.81 0.06
N GLU A 20 -23.06 -2.05 0.17
CA GLU A 20 -23.45 -2.68 1.44
C GLU A 20 -22.22 -3.19 2.20
N ILE A 21 -21.23 -3.73 1.46
CA ILE A 21 -19.90 -4.10 1.99
C ILE A 21 -19.14 -2.88 2.52
N LEU A 22 -19.21 -1.75 1.81
CA LEU A 22 -18.57 -0.50 2.25
C LEU A 22 -19.25 0.13 3.47
N ARG A 23 -20.47 -0.30 3.81
CA ARG A 23 -21.20 0.19 4.98
C ARG A 23 -20.80 -0.54 6.27
N ASP A 24 -20.16 -1.70 6.16
CA ASP A 24 -19.62 -2.42 7.31
C ASP A 24 -18.37 -1.70 7.88
N ARG A 25 -18.44 -1.38 9.17
CA ARG A 25 -17.36 -0.73 9.92
C ARG A 25 -16.09 -1.57 9.96
N LYS A 26 -16.20 -2.91 10.02
CA LYS A 26 -15.02 -3.82 9.99
C LYS A 26 -14.33 -3.74 8.63
N MET A 27 -15.11 -3.74 7.55
CA MET A 27 -14.60 -3.65 6.19
C MET A 27 -13.97 -2.29 5.88
N MET A 28 -14.59 -1.19 6.31
CA MET A 28 -14.00 0.15 6.19
C MET A 28 -12.67 0.27 6.95
N PHE A 29 -12.58 -0.35 8.13
CA PHE A 29 -11.34 -0.34 8.91
C PHE A 29 -10.21 -1.12 8.19
N ASN A 30 -10.56 -2.26 7.60
CA ASN A 30 -9.65 -3.05 6.75
C ASN A 30 -9.23 -2.28 5.49
N LEU A 31 -10.15 -1.51 4.88
CA LEU A 31 -9.87 -0.66 3.73
C LEU A 31 -8.96 0.51 4.08
N LEU A 32 -9.14 1.11 5.26
CA LEU A 32 -8.24 2.14 5.75
C LEU A 32 -6.82 1.58 5.94
N GLY A 33 -6.70 0.35 6.44
CA GLY A 33 -5.39 -0.28 6.61
C GLY A 33 -4.71 -0.71 5.31
N THR A 34 -5.47 -1.20 4.34
CA THR A 34 -4.92 -1.65 3.05
C THR A 34 -4.76 -0.48 2.09
N GLY A 35 -5.88 0.16 1.71
CA GLY A 35 -5.92 1.28 0.78
C GLY A 35 -5.27 2.55 1.33
N GLY A 36 -5.43 2.86 2.62
CA GLY A 36 -4.79 4.04 3.23
C GLY A 36 -3.27 3.91 3.31
N CYS A 37 -2.75 2.74 3.72
CA CYS A 37 -1.31 2.50 3.71
C CYS A 37 -0.74 2.49 2.28
N TRP A 38 -1.47 1.90 1.32
CA TRP A 38 -1.07 1.92 -0.08
C TRP A 38 -1.05 3.36 -0.64
N MET A 39 -2.07 4.16 -0.35
CA MET A 39 -2.11 5.58 -0.72
C MET A 39 -0.91 6.35 -0.17
N ILE A 40 -0.61 6.22 1.13
CA ILE A 40 0.54 6.89 1.75
C ILE A 40 1.87 6.44 1.12
N TYR A 41 2.00 5.13 0.87
CA TYR A 41 3.18 4.60 0.20
C TYR A 41 3.33 5.17 -1.21
N ASP A 42 2.27 5.18 -2.02
CA ASP A 42 2.30 5.68 -3.39
C ASP A 42 2.59 7.20 -3.44
N ILE A 43 2.10 8.01 -2.49
CA ILE A 43 2.47 9.43 -2.36
C ILE A 43 4.00 9.57 -2.29
N VAL A 44 4.62 8.81 -1.40
CA VAL A 44 6.05 8.92 -1.10
C VAL A 44 6.90 8.29 -2.20
N TYR A 45 6.52 7.11 -2.68
CA TYR A 45 7.25 6.37 -3.71
C TYR A 45 7.25 7.14 -5.04
N TYR A 46 6.07 7.45 -5.58
CA TYR A 46 5.99 8.11 -6.89
C TYR A 46 6.51 9.55 -6.83
N GLY A 47 6.25 10.28 -5.74
CA GLY A 47 6.83 11.62 -5.54
C GLY A 47 8.37 11.56 -5.60
N THR A 48 8.98 10.64 -4.87
CA THR A 48 10.45 10.53 -4.82
C THR A 48 11.04 10.01 -6.14
N SER A 49 10.41 9.01 -6.76
CA SER A 49 10.88 8.47 -8.05
C SER A 49 10.79 9.51 -9.18
N LEU A 50 9.76 10.35 -9.21
CA LEU A 50 9.63 11.41 -10.21
C LEU A 50 10.65 12.54 -10.00
N PHE A 51 10.96 12.86 -8.74
CA PHE A 51 11.99 13.85 -8.39
C PHE A 51 13.41 13.30 -8.47
N SER A 52 13.59 12.01 -8.77
CA SER A 52 14.90 11.37 -8.79
C SER A 52 15.91 12.06 -9.71
N PRO A 53 15.57 12.42 -10.97
CA PRO A 53 16.50 13.16 -11.82
C PRO A 53 16.93 14.51 -11.23
N THR A 54 16.00 15.22 -10.60
CA THR A 54 16.26 16.51 -9.93
C THR A 54 17.19 16.35 -8.74
N ILE A 55 16.94 15.34 -7.90
CA ILE A 55 17.78 15.03 -6.73
C ILE A 55 19.18 14.63 -7.18
N VAL A 56 19.31 13.70 -8.13
CA VAL A 56 20.60 13.25 -8.67
C VAL A 56 21.36 14.39 -9.35
N GLY A 57 20.65 15.26 -10.09
CA GLY A 57 21.22 16.45 -10.72
C GLY A 57 21.78 17.44 -9.69
N LYS A 58 21.10 17.62 -8.55
CA LYS A 58 21.60 18.44 -7.43
C LYS A 58 22.80 17.81 -6.72
N ILE A 59 22.88 16.48 -6.66
CA ILE A 59 24.00 15.76 -6.04
C ILE A 59 25.27 15.90 -6.88
N PHE A 60 25.22 15.61 -8.18
CA PHE A 60 26.43 15.56 -9.04
C PHE A 60 26.74 16.83 -9.82
N GLY A 61 25.86 17.83 -9.74
CA GLY A 61 25.91 19.02 -10.58
C GLY A 61 25.37 18.74 -11.99
N SER A 62 24.53 19.65 -12.47
CA SER A 62 23.96 19.62 -13.81
C SER A 62 25.02 19.90 -14.89
N GLY A 63 25.94 18.97 -15.13
CA GLY A 63 26.67 18.97 -16.39
C GLY A 63 25.71 18.50 -17.50
N ASP A 64 25.71 19.17 -18.66
CA ASP A 64 24.81 18.97 -19.82
C ASP A 64 24.73 17.54 -20.40
N ASN A 65 25.36 16.57 -19.76
CA ASN A 65 25.45 15.20 -20.21
C ASN A 65 24.28 14.36 -19.69
N LEU A 66 23.13 14.49 -20.36
CA LEU A 66 21.90 13.72 -20.11
C LEU A 66 22.17 12.22 -19.93
N VAL A 67 23.11 11.66 -20.71
CA VAL A 67 23.49 10.24 -20.64
C VAL A 67 24.03 9.86 -19.25
N LYS A 68 24.82 10.74 -18.62
CA LYS A 68 25.37 10.49 -17.28
C LYS A 68 24.26 10.49 -16.22
N GLN A 69 23.31 11.42 -16.31
CA GLN A 69 22.15 11.45 -15.40
C GLN A 69 21.25 10.23 -15.58
N CYS A 70 21.04 9.78 -16.83
CA CYS A 70 20.32 8.55 -17.10
C CYS A 70 21.00 7.34 -16.46
N TRP A 71 22.32 7.22 -16.61
CA TRP A 71 23.08 6.13 -16.00
C TRP A 71 22.98 6.13 -14.47
N GLN A 72 23.12 7.30 -13.84
CA GLN A 72 22.98 7.45 -12.39
C GLN A 72 21.58 7.08 -11.90
N ASN A 73 20.52 7.48 -12.62
CA ASN A 73 19.15 7.08 -12.28
C ASN A 73 18.92 5.58 -12.47
N ILE A 74 19.48 4.96 -13.53
CA ILE A 74 19.42 3.50 -13.70
C ILE A 74 20.06 2.78 -12.51
N VAL A 75 21.23 3.25 -12.06
CA VAL A 75 21.91 2.68 -10.89
C VAL A 75 21.02 2.78 -9.65
N VAL A 76 20.43 3.95 -9.40
CA VAL A 76 19.51 4.16 -8.27
C VAL A 76 18.29 3.24 -8.34
N GLN A 77 17.63 3.16 -9.49
CA GLN A 77 16.43 2.34 -9.65
C GLN A 77 16.74 0.84 -9.58
N SER A 78 17.93 0.42 -10.01
CA SER A 78 18.35 -0.97 -9.90
C SER A 78 18.50 -1.46 -8.46
N ALA A 79 18.65 -0.56 -7.48
CA ALA A 79 18.60 -0.88 -6.05
C ALA A 79 17.25 -1.47 -5.62
N GLY A 80 16.18 -1.26 -6.39
CA GLY A 80 14.89 -1.89 -6.17
C GLY A 80 14.90 -3.41 -6.33
N ILE A 81 15.74 -3.95 -7.22
CA ILE A 81 15.81 -5.40 -7.48
C ILE A 81 16.29 -6.17 -6.23
N PRO A 82 17.48 -5.89 -5.65
CA PRO A 82 17.92 -6.58 -4.44
C PRO A 82 17.00 -6.27 -3.26
N ALA A 83 16.42 -5.07 -3.19
CA ALA A 83 15.44 -4.73 -2.16
C ALA A 83 14.23 -5.65 -2.17
N LEU A 84 13.65 -5.92 -3.35
CA LEU A 84 12.52 -6.83 -3.49
C LEU A 84 12.87 -8.26 -3.07
N VAL A 85 14.02 -8.78 -3.52
CA VAL A 85 14.47 -10.12 -3.14
C VAL A 85 14.66 -10.25 -1.63
N CYS A 86 15.33 -9.27 -1.02
CA CYS A 86 15.50 -9.21 0.43
C CYS A 86 14.16 -9.07 1.15
N GLY A 87 13.24 -8.28 0.62
CA GLY A 87 11.92 -8.04 1.20
C GLY A 87 11.07 -9.31 1.22
N ILE A 88 11.04 -10.06 0.11
CA ILE A 88 10.33 -11.34 0.01
C ILE A 88 10.85 -12.34 1.04
N TYR A 89 12.18 -12.45 1.17
CA TYR A 89 12.78 -13.37 2.14
C TYR A 89 12.46 -13.01 3.60
N VAL A 90 12.49 -11.71 3.92
CA VAL A 90 12.17 -11.23 5.27
C VAL A 90 10.68 -11.39 5.55
N GLN A 91 9.82 -11.14 4.57
CA GLN A 91 8.37 -11.30 4.69
C GLN A 91 7.99 -12.72 5.13
N GLN A 92 8.60 -13.74 4.51
CA GLN A 92 8.36 -15.15 4.85
C GLN A 92 8.71 -15.49 6.31
N ARG A 93 9.63 -14.75 6.93
CA ARG A 93 10.08 -15.01 8.31
C ARG A 93 9.40 -14.14 9.36
N PHE A 94 9.16 -12.87 9.05
CA PHE A 94 8.68 -11.87 10.01
C PHE A 94 7.18 -11.57 9.89
N GLY A 95 6.55 -12.00 8.79
CA GLY A 95 5.13 -11.77 8.49
C GLY A 95 4.86 -10.39 7.89
N THR A 96 3.72 -10.29 7.21
CA THR A 96 3.31 -9.13 6.41
C THR A 96 3.16 -7.86 7.27
N ARG A 97 2.50 -7.94 8.43
CA ARG A 97 2.33 -6.79 9.35
C ARG A 97 3.64 -6.17 9.80
N ASN A 98 4.55 -6.99 10.32
CA ASN A 98 5.78 -6.50 10.92
C ASN A 98 6.69 -5.91 9.85
N LEU A 99 6.71 -6.51 8.65
CA LEU A 99 7.46 -5.97 7.52
C LEU A 99 6.89 -4.63 7.02
N GLN A 100 5.56 -4.46 6.99
CA GLN A 100 4.94 -3.18 6.62
C GLN A 100 5.36 -2.05 7.58
N ILE A 101 5.25 -2.29 8.89
CA ILE A 101 5.58 -1.30 9.93
C ILE A 101 7.09 -1.00 9.91
N ALA A 102 7.93 -2.04 9.93
CA ALA A 102 9.39 -1.87 9.88
C ALA A 102 9.82 -1.18 8.58
N GLY A 103 9.16 -1.48 7.47
CA GLY A 103 9.39 -0.86 6.17
C GLY A 103 9.10 0.64 6.17
N PHE A 104 7.93 1.06 6.66
CA PHE A 104 7.61 2.50 6.78
C PHE A 104 8.55 3.24 7.73
N LEU A 105 8.94 2.62 8.85
CA LEU A 105 9.91 3.20 9.78
C LEU A 105 11.29 3.33 9.15
N ALA A 106 11.73 2.33 8.39
CA ALA A 106 13.01 2.37 7.67
C ALA A 106 13.01 3.45 6.57
N ILE A 107 11.90 3.60 5.85
CA ILE A 107 11.72 4.67 4.86
C ILE A 107 11.77 6.04 5.55
N ALA A 108 11.03 6.24 6.65
CA ALA A 108 11.04 7.48 7.40
C ALA A 108 12.44 7.83 7.91
N ALA A 109 13.15 6.85 8.49
CA ALA A 109 14.53 7.04 8.94
C ALA A 109 15.47 7.42 7.78
N ALA A 110 15.36 6.75 6.63
CA ALA A 110 16.16 7.07 5.45
C ALA A 110 15.89 8.49 4.94
N PHE A 111 14.63 8.93 4.93
CA PHE A 111 14.26 10.30 4.57
C PHE A 111 14.82 11.34 5.54
N PHE A 112 14.72 11.11 6.85
CA PHE A 112 15.29 12.04 7.83
C PHE A 112 16.81 12.10 7.76
N VAL A 113 17.48 10.95 7.62
CA VAL A 113 18.94 10.90 7.44
C VAL A 113 19.33 11.67 6.18
N LEU A 114 18.65 11.44 5.06
CA LEU A 114 18.96 12.14 3.81
C LEU A 114 18.67 13.64 3.92
N GLY A 115 17.55 14.04 4.52
CA GLY A 115 17.18 15.44 4.72
C GLY A 115 18.15 16.20 5.62
N LEU A 116 18.59 15.60 6.72
CA LEU A 116 19.56 16.21 7.65
C LEU A 116 20.97 16.27 7.08
N LEU A 117 21.37 15.26 6.31
CA LEU A 117 22.72 15.18 5.73
C LEU A 117 22.83 15.88 4.37
N PHE A 118 21.73 16.36 3.79
CA PHE A 118 21.73 16.98 2.47
C PHE A 118 22.61 18.23 2.40
N ASP A 119 22.41 19.18 3.32
CA ASP A 119 23.18 20.44 3.34
C ASP A 119 24.64 20.23 3.78
N PRO A 120 24.94 19.42 4.83
CA PRO A 120 26.32 19.15 5.24
C PRO A 120 27.15 18.39 4.19
N LEU A 121 26.52 17.52 3.39
CA LEU A 121 27.22 16.69 2.39
C LEU A 121 27.09 17.21 0.96
N LYS A 122 26.58 18.43 0.75
CA LYS A 122 26.40 19.02 -0.59
C LYS A 122 27.70 19.06 -1.41
N ASP A 123 28.85 19.22 -0.76
CA ASP A 123 30.17 19.27 -1.40
C ASP A 123 30.77 17.87 -1.62
N SER A 124 30.09 16.82 -1.15
CA SER A 124 30.52 15.42 -1.19
C SER A 124 29.45 14.55 -1.88
N PRO A 125 29.46 14.47 -3.23
CA PRO A 125 28.40 13.78 -3.99
C PRO A 125 28.32 12.28 -3.72
N GLY A 126 29.45 11.62 -3.43
CA GLY A 126 29.51 10.17 -3.21
C GLY A 126 28.65 9.69 -2.03
N PRO A 127 28.89 10.20 -0.81
CA PRO A 127 28.08 9.88 0.36
C PRO A 127 26.58 10.18 0.17
N LEU A 128 26.26 11.34 -0.41
CA LEU A 128 24.86 11.74 -0.61
C LEU A 128 24.14 10.81 -1.59
N PHE A 129 24.83 10.40 -2.67
CA PHE A 129 24.31 9.41 -3.60
C PHE A 129 24.13 8.03 -2.97
N PHE A 130 25.04 7.61 -2.09
CA PHE A 130 24.91 6.35 -1.36
C PHE A 130 23.66 6.34 -0.47
N PHE A 131 23.44 7.40 0.33
CA PHE A 131 22.22 7.49 1.15
C PHE A 131 20.95 7.52 0.30
N TYR A 132 21.00 8.12 -0.89
CA TYR A 132 19.88 8.11 -1.82
C TYR A 132 19.59 6.71 -2.40
N ILE A 133 20.63 5.94 -2.73
CA ILE A 133 20.49 4.51 -3.10
C ILE A 133 19.87 3.71 -1.96
N VAL A 134 20.32 3.95 -0.72
CA VAL A 134 19.74 3.29 0.47
C VAL A 134 18.26 3.66 0.63
N LEU A 135 17.88 4.93 0.44
CA LEU A 135 16.48 5.34 0.46
C LEU A 135 15.65 4.58 -0.57
N MET A 136 16.13 4.47 -1.82
CA MET A 136 15.45 3.73 -2.87
C MET A 136 15.37 2.23 -2.60
N PHE A 137 16.39 1.66 -1.96
CA PHE A 137 16.34 0.30 -1.45
C PHE A 137 15.21 0.14 -0.41
N MET A 138 15.15 1.02 0.60
CA MET A 138 14.13 0.95 1.66
C MET A 138 12.71 1.14 1.13
N LEU A 139 12.54 2.02 0.13
CA LEU A 139 11.27 2.23 -0.56
C LEU A 139 10.75 0.96 -1.25
N ASN A 140 11.63 0.10 -1.77
CA ASN A 140 11.24 -1.12 -2.47
C ASN A 140 11.22 -2.38 -1.57
N TRP A 141 11.87 -2.35 -0.40
CA TRP A 141 12.03 -3.54 0.46
C TRP A 141 10.79 -3.87 1.31
N GLY A 142 10.10 -2.86 1.86
CA GLY A 142 9.06 -3.08 2.87
C GLY A 142 7.63 -2.92 2.35
N PRO A 143 7.08 -1.69 2.33
CA PRO A 143 5.69 -1.44 1.95
C PRO A 143 5.37 -1.88 0.53
N ASN A 144 6.33 -1.80 -0.40
CA ASN A 144 6.13 -2.19 -1.81
C ASN A 144 5.52 -3.59 -1.94
N ILE A 145 6.04 -4.56 -1.18
CA ILE A 145 5.59 -5.95 -1.23
C ILE A 145 4.30 -6.10 -0.42
N THR A 146 4.31 -5.54 0.79
CA THR A 146 3.25 -5.76 1.78
C THR A 146 1.93 -5.10 1.38
N THR A 147 1.93 -4.00 0.62
CA THR A 147 0.70 -3.37 0.09
C THR A 147 -0.04 -4.24 -0.92
N PHE A 148 0.64 -5.14 -1.66
CA PHE A 148 -0.02 -6.08 -2.56
C PHE A 148 -0.52 -7.34 -1.85
N ILE A 149 0.15 -7.74 -0.77
CA ILE A 149 -0.18 -8.97 -0.04
C ILE A 149 -1.31 -8.72 0.96
N LEU A 150 -1.30 -7.58 1.64
CA LEU A 150 -2.23 -7.27 2.71
C LEU A 150 -3.72 -7.32 2.29
N PRO A 151 -4.15 -6.80 1.12
CA PRO A 151 -5.52 -6.99 0.65
C PRO A 151 -5.91 -8.46 0.47
N ALA A 152 -4.97 -9.32 0.08
CA ALA A 152 -5.23 -10.73 -0.11
C ALA A 152 -5.37 -11.49 1.22
N GLU A 153 -4.68 -11.03 2.27
CA GLU A 153 -4.77 -11.60 3.62
C GLU A 153 -6.02 -11.12 4.37
N VAL A 154 -6.41 -9.86 4.20
CA VAL A 154 -7.44 -9.20 5.03
C VAL A 154 -8.85 -9.33 4.45
N TYR A 155 -9.00 -9.44 3.12
CA TYR A 155 -10.33 -9.50 2.50
C TYR A 155 -10.82 -10.94 2.26
N PRO A 156 -12.10 -11.23 2.55
CA PRO A 156 -12.67 -12.54 2.32
C PRO A 156 -12.76 -12.84 0.81
N PRO A 157 -12.58 -14.11 0.37
CA PRO A 157 -12.44 -14.46 -1.05
C PRO A 157 -13.56 -13.93 -1.95
N LYS A 158 -14.80 -13.88 -1.45
CA LYS A 158 -15.99 -13.43 -2.21
C LYS A 158 -15.91 -11.96 -2.66
N VAL A 159 -15.30 -11.08 -1.87
CA VAL A 159 -15.26 -9.62 -2.12
C VAL A 159 -13.84 -9.08 -2.35
N ARG A 160 -12.84 -9.96 -2.23
CA ARG A 160 -11.41 -9.63 -2.29
C ARG A 160 -11.03 -8.87 -3.56
N SER A 161 -11.52 -9.29 -4.72
CA SER A 161 -11.19 -8.65 -6.00
C SER A 161 -11.63 -7.18 -6.02
N THR A 162 -12.89 -6.92 -5.66
CA THR A 162 -13.46 -5.57 -5.63
C THR A 162 -12.76 -4.68 -4.60
N MET A 163 -12.57 -5.17 -3.37
CA MET A 163 -11.93 -4.40 -2.30
C MET A 163 -10.44 -4.14 -2.56
N ASN A 164 -9.73 -5.10 -3.16
CA ASN A 164 -8.36 -4.88 -3.64
C ASN A 164 -8.33 -3.84 -4.76
N GLY A 165 -9.29 -3.86 -5.68
CA GLY A 165 -9.44 -2.86 -6.73
C GLY A 165 -9.62 -1.44 -6.17
N ILE A 166 -10.48 -1.27 -5.15
CA ILE A 166 -10.67 0.01 -4.46
C ILE A 166 -9.37 0.44 -3.75
N SER A 167 -8.70 -0.50 -3.08
CA SER A 167 -7.42 -0.23 -2.41
C SER A 167 -6.34 0.22 -3.39
N ALA A 168 -6.24 -0.42 -4.55
CA ALA A 168 -5.32 -0.06 -5.62
C ALA A 168 -5.66 1.31 -6.23
N ALA A 169 -6.96 1.63 -6.38
CA ALA A 169 -7.40 2.95 -6.85
C ALA A 169 -6.98 4.06 -5.88
N LEU A 170 -7.11 3.83 -4.56
CA LEU A 170 -6.61 4.76 -3.54
C LEU A 170 -5.08 4.92 -3.62
N GLY A 171 -4.34 3.85 -3.88
CA GLY A 171 -2.91 3.90 -4.20
C GLY A 171 -2.62 4.88 -5.34
N LYS A 172 -3.32 4.73 -6.47
CA LYS A 172 -3.15 5.62 -7.63
C LYS A 172 -3.53 7.06 -7.36
N VAL A 173 -4.57 7.32 -6.56
CA VAL A 173 -4.87 8.68 -6.07
C VAL A 173 -3.69 9.23 -5.28
N GLY A 174 -3.08 8.40 -4.42
CA GLY A 174 -1.85 8.75 -3.70
C GLY A 174 -0.70 9.11 -4.65
N ALA A 175 -0.48 8.33 -5.71
CA ALA A 175 0.57 8.62 -6.70
C ALA A 175 0.38 9.99 -7.38
N ILE A 176 -0.87 10.32 -7.73
CA ILE A 176 -1.23 11.63 -8.31
C ILE A 176 -0.91 12.74 -7.29
N ILE A 177 -1.38 12.58 -6.05
CA ILE A 177 -1.14 13.54 -4.97
C ILE A 177 0.36 13.77 -4.74
N GLY A 178 1.15 12.69 -4.62
CA GLY A 178 2.60 12.79 -4.43
C GLY A 178 3.30 13.54 -5.56
N THR A 179 2.89 13.28 -6.81
CA THR A 179 3.43 13.98 -7.99
C THR A 179 3.19 15.48 -7.92
N PHE A 180 1.99 15.92 -7.53
CA PHE A 180 1.64 17.34 -7.49
C PHE A 180 2.11 18.06 -6.23
N ILE A 181 2.26 17.38 -5.09
CA ILE A 181 2.69 18.01 -3.83
C ILE A 181 4.21 18.20 -3.77
N TYR A 182 5.00 17.33 -4.40
CA TYR A 182 6.45 17.41 -4.29
C TYR A 182 7.04 18.67 -4.95
N GLN A 183 6.51 19.08 -6.11
CA GLN A 183 6.98 20.26 -6.84
C GLN A 183 6.90 21.57 -6.05
N PRO A 184 5.74 21.98 -5.50
CA PRO A 184 5.64 23.24 -4.76
C PRO A 184 6.51 23.24 -3.51
N ILE A 185 6.61 22.12 -2.78
CA ILE A 185 7.49 22.02 -1.61
C ILE A 185 8.96 22.18 -2.01
N TYR A 186 9.36 21.54 -3.10
CA TYR A 186 10.70 21.66 -3.64
C TYR A 186 11.03 23.11 -4.06
N ASP A 187 10.10 23.78 -4.75
CA ASP A 187 10.32 25.14 -5.27
C ASP A 187 10.42 26.18 -4.13
N GLU A 188 9.66 26.02 -3.04
CA GLU A 188 9.64 26.97 -1.93
C GLU A 188 10.72 26.69 -0.87
N HIS A 189 11.02 25.42 -0.59
CA HIS A 189 11.83 25.02 0.56
C HIS A 189 13.03 24.12 0.23
N GLY A 190 13.13 23.63 -1.02
CA GLY A 190 14.23 22.78 -1.48
C GLY A 190 14.15 21.33 -1.03
N ILE A 191 15.20 20.57 -1.38
CA ILE A 191 15.27 19.12 -1.16
C ILE A 191 15.29 18.72 0.33
N PRO A 192 16.03 19.39 1.24
CA PRO A 192 16.11 18.96 2.63
C PRO A 192 14.72 18.91 3.29
N VAL A 193 13.92 19.96 3.11
CA VAL A 193 12.57 20.06 3.67
C VAL A 193 11.63 19.05 3.00
N LEU A 194 11.72 18.90 1.67
CA LEU A 194 10.96 17.88 0.95
C LEU A 194 11.18 16.47 1.53
N MET A 195 12.44 16.11 1.82
CA MET A 195 12.79 14.81 2.40
C MET A 195 12.22 14.66 3.81
N VAL A 196 12.30 15.71 4.66
CA VAL A 196 11.72 15.68 6.01
C VAL A 196 10.20 15.50 5.95
N VAL A 197 9.51 16.22 5.06
CA VAL A 197 8.05 16.08 4.88
C VAL A 197 7.68 14.67 4.41
N ALA A 198 8.40 14.11 3.44
CA ALA A 198 8.21 12.73 3.00
C ALA A 198 8.46 11.71 4.13
N GLY A 199 9.44 11.97 4.99
CA GLY A 199 9.70 11.19 6.21
C GLY A 199 8.53 11.25 7.20
N CYS A 200 7.95 12.42 7.43
CA CYS A 200 6.76 12.58 8.27
C CYS A 200 5.55 11.84 7.71
N ILE A 201 5.30 11.92 6.39
CA ILE A 201 4.22 11.18 5.72
C ILE A 201 4.43 9.66 5.90
N SER A 202 5.68 9.19 5.81
CA SER A 202 6.03 7.79 6.03
C SER A 202 5.79 7.33 7.48
N LEU A 203 6.02 8.20 8.48
CA LEU A 203 5.66 7.91 9.88
C LEU A 203 4.15 7.78 10.08
N ILE A 204 3.35 8.60 9.39
CA ILE A 204 1.88 8.46 9.40
C ILE A 204 1.50 7.09 8.82
N GLY A 205 2.17 6.64 7.75
CA GLY A 205 2.01 5.29 7.20
C GLY A 205 2.35 4.18 8.20
N ALA A 206 3.43 4.34 8.97
CA ALA A 206 3.79 3.39 10.03
C ALA A 206 2.74 3.35 11.16
N ALA A 207 2.27 4.52 11.60
CA ALA A 207 1.24 4.63 12.64
C ALA A 207 -0.09 4.03 12.19
N LEU A 208 -0.49 4.30 10.94
CA LEU A 208 -1.67 3.71 10.33
C LEU A 208 -1.55 2.19 10.26
N SER A 209 -0.43 1.68 9.74
CA SER A 209 -0.14 0.24 9.65
C SER A 209 -0.21 -0.44 11.02
N PHE A 210 0.32 0.22 12.07
CA PHE A 210 0.30 -0.31 13.42
C PHE A 210 -1.13 -0.42 13.98
N TRP A 211 -1.99 0.57 13.69
CA TRP A 211 -3.35 0.65 14.21
C TRP A 211 -4.33 -0.27 13.47
N THR A 212 -4.21 -0.38 12.15
CA THR A 212 -5.20 -1.07 11.33
C THR A 212 -4.89 -2.56 11.11
N ILE A 213 -3.61 -2.93 10.99
CA ILE A 213 -3.22 -4.28 10.62
C ILE A 213 -3.14 -5.15 11.88
N LYS A 214 -3.92 -6.23 11.93
CA LYS A 214 -3.84 -7.23 13.01
C LYS A 214 -2.73 -8.27 12.72
N PRO A 215 -2.03 -8.80 13.75
CA PRO A 215 -0.96 -9.78 13.55
C PRO A 215 -1.48 -11.10 12.98
N SER A 216 -0.87 -11.58 11.88
CA SER A 216 -1.38 -12.70 11.08
C SER A 216 -1.21 -14.11 11.69
N LYS A 217 -0.72 -14.25 12.93
CA LYS A 217 -0.44 -15.57 13.53
C LYS A 217 -1.68 -16.45 13.76
N GLU A 218 -2.89 -15.94 13.52
CA GLU A 218 -4.16 -16.67 13.64
C GLU A 218 -4.92 -16.86 12.33
N HIS A 219 -4.48 -16.32 11.19
CA HIS A 219 -5.24 -16.43 9.93
C HIS A 219 -4.90 -17.72 9.18
N THR A 220 -5.26 -18.86 9.78
CA THR A 220 -5.66 -20.01 8.95
C THR A 220 -6.98 -19.58 8.33
N GLY A 221 -7.04 -19.43 7.01
CA GLY A 221 -8.21 -18.89 6.27
C GLY A 221 -9.54 -19.63 6.45
N GLU A 222 -9.64 -20.56 7.41
CA GLU A 222 -10.85 -21.26 7.79
C GLU A 222 -11.75 -20.45 8.75
N ASP A 223 -11.20 -19.62 9.64
CA ASP A 223 -12.02 -18.98 10.68
C ASP A 223 -12.78 -17.73 10.19
N ASP A 224 -12.17 -16.85 9.38
CA ASP A 224 -12.90 -15.71 8.79
C ASP A 224 -13.93 -16.16 7.74
N THR A 225 -13.68 -17.27 7.05
CA THR A 225 -14.65 -17.86 6.10
C THR A 225 -15.86 -18.43 6.85
N ARG A 226 -15.65 -18.98 8.07
CA ARG A 226 -16.74 -19.42 8.94
C ARG A 226 -17.56 -18.25 9.47
N GLU A 227 -16.92 -17.18 9.95
CA GLU A 227 -17.63 -16.02 10.51
C GLU A 227 -18.48 -15.29 9.44
N TYR A 228 -17.99 -15.16 8.21
CA TYR A 228 -18.77 -14.57 7.12
C TYR A 228 -19.84 -15.53 6.57
N ASN A 229 -19.59 -16.83 6.55
CA ASN A 229 -20.62 -17.82 6.21
C ASN A 229 -21.70 -17.88 7.30
N THR A 230 -21.40 -17.68 8.58
CA THR A 230 -22.43 -17.61 9.63
C THR A 230 -23.31 -16.38 9.46
N VAL A 231 -22.72 -15.21 9.18
CA VAL A 231 -23.50 -13.98 8.94
C VAL A 231 -24.38 -14.11 7.69
N SER A 232 -23.86 -14.69 6.60
CA SER A 232 -24.67 -14.91 5.39
C SER A 232 -25.68 -16.06 5.50
N VAL A 233 -25.49 -17.01 6.43
CA VAL A 233 -26.50 -18.03 6.74
C VAL A 233 -27.60 -17.44 7.63
N GLU A 234 -27.28 -16.57 8.59
CA GLU A 234 -28.28 -15.88 9.42
C GLU A 234 -29.21 -14.98 8.59
N ASP A 235 -28.65 -14.16 7.69
CA ASP A 235 -29.43 -13.29 6.80
C ASP A 235 -30.36 -14.10 5.88
N ASN A 236 -29.88 -15.25 5.39
CA ASN A 236 -30.67 -16.12 4.51
C ASN A 236 -31.77 -16.87 5.29
N THR A 237 -31.54 -17.24 6.56
CA THR A 237 -32.60 -17.80 7.40
C THR A 237 -33.71 -16.81 7.74
N ASP A 238 -33.38 -15.52 7.86
CA ASP A 238 -34.37 -14.46 8.11
C ASP A 238 -35.19 -14.14 6.85
N GLU A 239 -34.58 -14.13 5.65
CA GLU A 239 -35.32 -14.02 4.39
C GLU A 239 -36.23 -15.23 4.12
N VAL A 240 -35.74 -16.46 4.34
CA VAL A 240 -36.53 -17.68 4.16
C VAL A 240 -37.65 -17.77 5.20
N GLY A 241 -37.42 -17.28 6.42
CA GLY A 241 -38.44 -17.13 7.46
C GLY A 241 -39.51 -16.10 7.09
N HIS A 242 -39.11 -14.98 6.47
CA HIS A 242 -40.02 -13.94 6.02
C HIS A 242 -40.87 -14.39 4.82
N LEU A 243 -40.28 -15.11 3.86
CA LEU A 243 -40.98 -15.67 2.70
C LEU A 243 -41.96 -16.78 3.09
N ARG A 244 -41.63 -17.64 4.07
CA ARG A 244 -42.56 -18.66 4.60
C ARG A 244 -43.79 -18.07 5.28
N ARG A 245 -43.68 -16.91 5.93
CA ARG A 245 -44.85 -16.24 6.54
C ARG A 245 -45.76 -15.64 5.47
N VAL A 246 -45.19 -15.03 4.43
CA VAL A 246 -45.96 -14.44 3.33
C VAL A 246 -46.69 -15.51 2.50
N VAL A 247 -46.11 -16.70 2.35
CA VAL A 247 -46.76 -17.83 1.64
C VAL A 247 -47.84 -18.53 2.47
N ASN A 248 -47.77 -18.50 3.81
CA ASN A 248 -48.79 -19.09 4.68
C ASN A 248 -49.96 -18.16 5.02
N ASP A 249 -49.86 -16.86 4.67
CA ASP A 249 -50.92 -15.86 4.84
C ASP A 249 -51.78 -15.67 3.56
N GLN A 250 -51.69 -16.58 2.57
CA GLN A 250 -52.60 -16.69 1.41
C GLN A 250 -53.37 -18.00 1.44
#